data_AF-A0A6L8N5W5-F1
#
_entry.id   AF-A0A6L8N5W5-F1
#
_cell.length_a   1.000
_cell.length_b   1.000
_cell.length_c   1.000
_cell.angle_alpha   90.00
_cell.angle_beta   90.00
_cell.angle_gamma   90.00
#
_symmetry.space_group_name_H-M   'P 1'
#
loop_
_entity.id
_entity.type
_entity.pdbx_description
1 polymer ?
#
loop_
_entity_poly.entity_id
_entity_poly.type
_entity_poly.pdbx_seq_one_letter_code
_entity_poly.pdbx_strand_id
1 'polypeptide(L)'
;MEQVALVLGLMFGAVVTVPLGDRLDLPAPVLMTLIGAGVAFLPFVPNVDIPPEFILPLVLPPLLYAAVQRTSWRQFTANLRAILLLAVALVFVTTAAVAFVVNALVPGLPIAAAVALGALVAP
;
A
#
# COMPACT_ATOMS: atom_id res chain seq x y z
N MET A 1 -12.61 -18.22 -18.04
CA MET A 1 -13.35 -17.01 -18.47
C MET A 1 -13.49 -15.99 -17.34
N GLU A 2 -13.88 -16.40 -16.12
CA GLU A 2 -14.02 -15.48 -14.97
C GLU A 2 -12.72 -14.77 -14.55
N GLN A 3 -11.58 -15.47 -14.46
CA GLN A 3 -10.29 -14.84 -14.13
C GLN A 3 -9.88 -13.76 -15.15
N VAL A 4 -10.16 -13.99 -16.44
CA VAL A 4 -9.89 -13.01 -17.50
C VAL A 4 -10.80 -11.80 -17.34
N ALA A 5 -12.08 -11.99 -17.01
CA ALA A 5 -13.00 -10.89 -16.72
C ALA A 5 -12.55 -10.07 -15.49
N LEU A 6 -12.01 -10.73 -14.46
CA LEU A 6 -11.48 -10.08 -13.27
C LEU A 6 -10.24 -9.22 -13.57
N VAL A 7 -9.27 -9.78 -14.30
CA VAL A 7 -8.07 -9.04 -14.71
C VAL A 7 -8.45 -7.87 -15.62
N LEU A 8 -9.36 -8.07 -16.59
CA LEU A 8 -9.85 -7.00 -17.45
C LEU A 8 -10.61 -5.92 -16.65
N GLY A 9 -11.39 -6.31 -15.64
CA GLY A 9 -12.07 -5.38 -14.73
C GLY A 9 -11.09 -4.54 -13.92
N LEU A 10 -10.03 -5.16 -13.38
CA LEU A 10 -8.96 -4.46 -12.67
C LEU A 10 -8.19 -3.50 -13.60
N MET A 11 -7.85 -3.95 -14.81
CA MET A 11 -7.20 -3.11 -15.82
C MET A 11 -8.09 -1.94 -16.24
N PHE A 12 -9.39 -2.17 -16.43
CA PHE A 12 -10.35 -1.13 -16.74
C PHE A 12 -10.46 -0.11 -15.60
N GLY A 13 -10.57 -0.59 -14.36
CA GLY A 13 -10.52 0.26 -13.17
C GLY A 13 -9.26 1.13 -13.13
N ALA A 14 -8.10 0.57 -13.47
CA ALA A 14 -6.85 1.32 -13.59
C ALA A 14 -6.86 2.39 -14.67
N VAL A 15 -7.33 2.06 -15.86
CA VAL A 15 -7.41 3.00 -16.98
C VAL A 15 -8.38 4.15 -16.68
N VAL A 16 -9.46 3.90 -15.93
CA VAL A 16 -10.44 4.94 -15.56
C VAL A 16 -9.94 5.81 -14.41
N THR A 17 -9.33 5.20 -13.39
CA THR A 17 -8.90 5.92 -12.17
C THR A 17 -7.72 6.85 -12.39
N VAL A 18 -6.80 6.54 -13.29
CA VAL A 18 -5.65 7.42 -13.58
C VAL A 18 -6.09 8.81 -14.06
N PRO A 19 -6.83 8.97 -15.18
CA PRO A 19 -7.26 10.29 -15.65
C PRO A 19 -8.27 10.97 -14.73
N LEU A 20 -9.02 10.19 -13.93
CA LEU A 20 -9.93 10.74 -12.93
C LEU A 20 -9.18 11.28 -11.71
N GLY A 21 -8.12 10.59 -11.27
CA GLY A 21 -7.22 11.04 -10.21
C GLY A 21 -6.51 12.33 -10.60
N ASP A 22 -6.00 12.41 -11.82
CA ASP A 22 -5.36 13.63 -12.36
C ASP A 22 -6.31 14.83 -12.40
N ARG A 23 -7.61 14.61 -12.67
CA ARG A 23 -8.62 15.68 -12.66
C ARG A 23 -9.05 16.12 -11.26
N LEU A 24 -8.91 15.26 -10.27
CA LEU A 24 -9.33 15.51 -8.90
C LEU A 24 -8.16 15.90 -7.98
N ASP A 25 -6.93 15.97 -8.51
CA ASP A 25 -5.68 16.12 -7.75
C ASP A 25 -5.54 15.06 -6.64
N LEU A 26 -6.01 13.83 -6.91
CA LEU A 26 -5.95 12.71 -5.98
C LEU A 26 -5.01 11.60 -6.49
N PRO A 27 -4.16 11.01 -5.64
CA PRO A 27 -3.36 9.86 -6.04
C PRO A 27 -4.24 8.70 -6.52
N ALA A 28 -3.96 8.18 -7.72
CA ALA A 28 -4.70 7.06 -8.29
C ALA A 28 -4.86 5.85 -7.33
N PRO A 29 -3.86 5.46 -6.50
CA PRO A 29 -4.04 4.38 -5.52
C PRO A 29 -5.13 4.67 -4.49
N VAL A 30 -5.27 5.92 -4.04
CA VAL A 30 -6.30 6.32 -3.08
C VAL A 30 -7.68 6.18 -3.72
N LEU A 31 -7.82 6.69 -4.94
CA LEU A 31 -9.08 6.63 -5.68
C LEU A 31 -9.49 5.19 -6.00
N MET A 32 -8.54 4.34 -6.42
CA MET A 32 -8.77 2.91 -6.59
C MET A 32 -9.25 2.24 -5.31
N THR A 33 -8.62 2.55 -4.18
CA THR A 33 -8.98 1.96 -2.88
C THR A 33 -10.41 2.34 -2.50
N LEU A 34 -10.79 3.61 -2.66
CA LEU A 34 -12.14 4.09 -2.36
C LEU A 34 -13.19 3.46 -3.29
N ILE A 35 -12.91 3.39 -4.59
CA ILE A 35 -13.83 2.77 -5.55
C ILE A 35 -13.96 1.28 -5.27
N GLY A 36 -12.85 0.57 -5.05
CA GLY A 36 -12.87 -0.85 -4.71
C GLY A 36 -13.64 -1.13 -3.43
N ALA A 37 -13.43 -0.33 -2.39
CA ALA A 37 -14.20 -0.41 -1.16
C ALA A 37 -15.70 -0.17 -1.39
N GLY A 38 -16.07 0.83 -2.20
CA GLY A 38 -17.47 1.09 -2.57
C GLY A 38 -18.11 -0.05 -3.36
N VAL A 39 -17.38 -0.58 -4.34
CA VAL A 39 -17.82 -1.70 -5.20
C VAL A 39 -18.00 -2.98 -4.39
N ALA A 40 -17.19 -3.21 -3.35
CA ALA A 40 -17.29 -4.38 -2.47
C ALA A 40 -18.65 -4.48 -1.72
N PHE A 41 -19.41 -3.39 -1.61
CA PHE A 41 -20.76 -3.42 -1.01
C PHE A 41 -21.86 -3.87 -1.99
N LEU A 42 -21.55 -4.00 -3.29
CA LEU A 42 -22.54 -4.37 -4.30
C LEU A 42 -22.78 -5.90 -4.30
N PRO A 43 -24.03 -6.37 -4.18
CA PRO A 43 -24.35 -7.78 -3.97
C PRO A 43 -24.04 -8.69 -5.17
N PHE A 44 -23.80 -8.12 -6.34
CA PHE A 44 -23.48 -8.84 -7.57
C PHE A 44 -21.97 -8.95 -7.83
N VAL A 45 -21.14 -8.33 -6.99
CA VAL A 45 -19.68 -8.42 -7.12
C VAL A 45 -19.22 -9.72 -6.46
N PRO A 46 -18.53 -10.61 -7.18
CA PRO A 46 -18.05 -11.86 -6.61
C PRO A 46 -16.99 -11.59 -5.54
N ASN A 47 -17.04 -12.34 -4.44
CA ASN A 47 -15.97 -12.34 -3.45
C ASN A 47 -14.72 -12.97 -4.07
N VAL A 48 -13.71 -12.13 -4.32
CA VAL A 48 -12.43 -12.55 -4.85
C VAL A 48 -11.47 -12.78 -3.69
N ASP A 49 -11.22 -14.05 -3.38
CA ASP A 49 -10.22 -14.42 -2.38
C ASP A 49 -8.89 -14.70 -3.09
N ILE A 50 -7.94 -13.78 -2.97
CA ILE A 50 -6.58 -13.95 -3.52
C ILE A 50 -5.65 -14.27 -2.36
N PRO A 51 -5.03 -15.47 -2.33
CA PRO A 51 -4.14 -15.84 -1.25
C PRO A 51 -2.94 -14.88 -1.16
N PRO A 52 -2.58 -14.37 0.04
CA PRO A 52 -1.48 -13.42 0.22
C PRO A 52 -0.13 -13.89 -0.32
N GLU A 53 0.11 -15.21 -0.27
CA GLU A 53 1.31 -15.87 -0.78
C GLU A 53 1.49 -15.73 -2.29
N PHE A 54 0.43 -15.42 -3.05
CA PHE A 54 0.53 -15.14 -4.47
C PHE A 54 0.59 -13.64 -4.75
N ILE A 55 -0.20 -12.83 -4.04
CA ILE A 55 -0.30 -11.40 -4.36
C ILE A 55 0.99 -10.64 -3.99
N LEU A 56 1.60 -10.94 -2.84
CA LEU A 56 2.81 -10.23 -2.40
C LEU A 56 3.99 -10.49 -3.33
N PRO A 57 4.33 -11.75 -3.70
CA PRO A 57 5.45 -12.00 -4.62
C PRO A 57 5.14 -11.60 -6.05
N LEU A 58 3.88 -11.52 -6.45
CA LEU A 58 3.51 -11.06 -7.79
C LEU A 58 3.61 -9.54 -7.92
N VAL A 59 3.21 -8.81 -6.88
CA VAL A 59 3.09 -7.34 -6.92
C VAL A 59 4.35 -6.64 -6.39
N LEU A 60 4.93 -7.11 -5.29
CA LEU A 60 6.06 -6.41 -4.65
C LEU A 60 7.31 -6.36 -5.53
N PRO A 61 7.83 -7.46 -6.13
CA PRO A 61 9.07 -7.39 -6.89
C PRO A 61 9.01 -6.44 -8.10
N PRO A 62 7.95 -6.45 -8.94
CA PRO A 62 7.81 -5.46 -10.02
C PRO A 62 7.73 -4.01 -9.51
N LEU A 63 7.00 -3.76 -8.42
CA LEU A 63 6.89 -2.42 -7.83
C LEU A 63 8.23 -1.92 -7.28
N LEU A 64 8.96 -2.77 -6.55
CA LEU A 64 10.28 -2.47 -6.01
C LEU A 64 11.28 -2.22 -7.15
N TYR A 65 11.26 -3.04 -8.20
CA TYR A 65 12.10 -2.85 -9.39
C TYR A 65 11.81 -1.51 -10.07
N ALA A 66 10.53 -1.19 -10.30
CA ALA A 66 10.12 0.08 -10.90
C ALA A 66 10.50 1.30 -10.04
N ALA A 67 10.47 1.17 -8.71
CA ALA A 67 10.90 2.21 -7.79
C ALA A 67 12.41 2.46 -7.86
N VAL A 68 13.22 1.39 -7.89
CA VAL A 68 14.68 1.48 -7.98
C VAL A 68 15.13 2.08 -9.32
N GLN A 69 14.43 1.77 -10.41
CA GLN A 69 14.81 2.24 -11.76
C GLN A 69 14.80 3.77 -11.89
N ARG A 70 14.05 4.48 -11.04
CA ARG A 70 13.97 5.95 -10.99
C ARG A 70 15.08 6.60 -10.13
N THR A 71 15.90 5.81 -9.45
CA THR A 71 16.91 6.29 -8.50
C THR A 71 18.31 6.21 -9.09
N SER A 72 19.09 7.30 -9.01
CA SER A 72 20.50 7.26 -9.41
C SER A 72 21.42 6.89 -8.26
N TRP A 73 22.39 6.00 -8.53
CA TRP A 73 23.36 5.55 -7.53
C TRP A 73 24.16 6.71 -6.93
N ARG A 74 24.54 7.70 -7.75
CA ARG A 74 25.28 8.89 -7.30
C ARG A 74 24.45 9.77 -6.35
N GLN A 75 23.16 9.97 -6.62
CA GLN A 75 22.30 10.75 -5.73
C GLN A 75 22.02 9.98 -4.43
N PHE A 76 21.90 8.66 -4.50
CA PHE A 76 21.70 7.81 -3.33
C PHE A 76 22.87 7.94 -2.35
N THR A 77 24.10 7.76 -2.84
CA THR A 77 25.31 7.85 -1.98
C THR A 77 25.51 9.25 -1.42
N ALA A 78 25.20 10.30 -2.19
CA ALA A 78 25.26 11.68 -1.73
C ALA A 78 24.26 12.00 -0.60
N ASN A 79 23.15 11.26 -0.49
CA ASN A 79 22.07 11.52 0.47
C ASN A 79 21.91 10.40 1.52
N LEU A 80 22.89 9.50 1.67
CA LEU A 80 22.79 8.33 2.56
C LEU A 80 22.30 8.66 3.96
N ARG A 81 22.79 9.74 4.58
CA ARG A 81 22.35 10.15 5.92
C ARG A 81 20.86 10.47 5.97
N ALA A 82 20.36 11.25 5.01
CA ALA A 82 18.94 11.61 4.95
C ALA A 82 18.09 10.37 4.68
N ILE A 83 18.53 9.51 3.77
CA ILE A 83 17.85 8.24 3.45
C ILE A 83 17.77 7.35 4.69
N LEU A 84 18.86 7.16 5.43
CA LEU A 84 18.84 6.33 6.65
C LEU A 84 17.96 6.93 7.74
N LEU A 85 17.94 8.26 7.91
CA LEU A 85 17.07 8.92 8.88
C LEU A 85 15.59 8.74 8.51
N LEU A 86 15.24 8.90 7.23
CA LEU A 86 13.85 8.82 6.77
C LEU A 86 13.34 7.40 6.58
N ALA A 87 14.19 6.46 6.13
CA ALA A 87 13.77 5.09 5.84
C ALA A 87 13.98 4.12 7.00
N VAL A 88 14.90 4.41 7.94
CA VAL A 88 15.18 3.53 9.09
C VAL A 88 14.72 4.17 10.38
N ALA A 89 15.30 5.32 10.75
CA ALA A 89 15.02 5.93 12.05
C ALA A 89 13.54 6.34 12.16
N LEU A 90 13.00 7.00 11.14
CA LEU A 90 11.61 7.43 11.11
C LEU A 90 10.65 6.24 11.16
N VAL A 91 10.94 5.12 10.50
CA VAL A 91 10.11 3.90 10.55
C VAL A 91 9.98 3.35 11.96
N PHE A 92 11.07 3.31 12.74
CA PHE A 92 10.99 2.91 14.15
C PHE A 92 10.18 3.89 14.97
N VAL A 93 10.35 5.19 14.74
CA VAL A 93 9.61 6.24 15.45
C VAL A 93 8.11 6.17 15.13
N THR A 94 7.73 6.05 13.86
CA THR A 94 6.32 5.96 13.44
C THR A 94 5.69 4.66 13.95
N THR A 95 6.40 3.54 13.86
CA THR A 95 5.94 2.26 14.39
C THR A 95 5.66 2.36 15.89
N ALA A 96 6.60 2.90 16.67
CA ALA A 96 6.45 3.07 18.11
C ALA A 96 5.31 4.04 18.46
N ALA A 97 5.20 5.16 17.75
CA ALA A 97 4.14 6.14 17.97
C ALA A 97 2.74 5.55 17.69
N VAL A 98 2.57 4.87 16.56
CA VAL A 98 1.30 4.23 16.20
C VAL A 98 0.98 3.09 17.16
N ALA A 99 1.95 2.23 17.48
CA ALA A 99 1.74 1.13 18.43
C ALA A 99 1.31 1.63 19.81
N PHE A 100 1.93 2.72 20.29
CA PHE A 100 1.55 3.36 21.54
C PHE A 100 0.10 3.88 21.51
N VAL A 101 -0.27 4.61 20.44
CA VAL A 101 -1.63 5.14 20.28
C VAL A 101 -2.66 4.00 20.21
N VAL A 102 -2.41 2.95 19.42
CA VAL A 102 -3.32 1.82 19.28
C VAL A 102 -3.47 1.05 20.59
N ASN A 103 -2.37 0.81 21.30
CA ASN A 103 -2.41 0.11 22.58
C ASN A 103 -3.18 0.91 23.65
N ALA A 104 -3.11 2.24 23.61
CA ALA A 104 -3.89 3.11 24.48
C ALA A 104 -5.39 3.14 24.12
N LEU A 105 -5.73 3.11 22.83
CA LEU A 105 -7.11 3.20 22.36
C LEU A 105 -7.87 1.86 22.37
N VAL A 106 -7.15 0.74 22.29
CA VAL A 106 -7.74 -0.61 22.20
C VAL A 106 -7.25 -1.48 23.37
N PRO A 107 -7.93 -1.43 24.53
CA PRO A 107 -7.58 -2.24 25.69
C PRO A 107 -7.62 -3.74 25.35
N GLY A 108 -6.58 -4.47 25.77
CA GLY A 108 -6.49 -5.92 25.56
C GLY A 108 -5.88 -6.36 24.23
N LEU A 109 -5.53 -5.42 23.33
CA LEU A 109 -4.79 -5.76 22.12
C LEU A 109 -3.34 -6.16 22.48
N PRO A 110 -2.84 -7.32 22.01
CA PRO A 110 -1.44 -7.68 22.20
C PRO A 110 -0.50 -6.62 21.61
N ILE A 111 0.56 -6.28 22.35
CA ILE A 111 1.54 -5.28 21.91
C ILE A 111 2.15 -5.66 20.55
N ALA A 112 2.37 -6.95 20.30
CA ALA A 112 2.86 -7.43 19.02
C ALA A 112 1.95 -7.05 17.84
N ALA A 113 0.62 -7.10 18.02
CA ALA A 113 -0.34 -6.69 17.00
C ALA A 113 -0.33 -5.17 16.79
N ALA A 114 -0.19 -4.38 17.86
CA ALA A 114 -0.07 -2.93 17.77
C ALA A 114 1.21 -2.50 17.03
N VAL A 115 2.33 -3.17 17.31
CA VAL A 115 3.61 -2.97 16.61
C VAL A 115 3.50 -3.37 15.14
N ALA A 116 2.88 -4.51 14.83
CA ALA A 116 2.66 -4.93 13.44
C ALA A 116 1.83 -3.91 12.64
N LEU A 117 0.78 -3.35 13.25
CA LEU A 117 -0.01 -2.27 12.64
C LEU A 117 0.83 -1.00 12.45
N GLY A 118 1.62 -0.62 13.45
CA GLY A 118 2.53 0.51 13.33
C GLY A 118 3.54 0.36 12.19
N ALA A 119 4.08 -0.85 12.01
CA ALA A 119 4.99 -1.17 10.92
C ALA A 119 4.31 -1.16 9.54
N LEU A 120 3.03 -1.55 9.47
CA LEU A 120 2.24 -1.53 8.22
C LEU A 120 2.04 -0.12 7.66
N VAL A 121 1.86 0.88 8.54
CA VAL A 121 1.56 2.27 8.17
C VAL A 121 2.82 3.15 8.14
N ALA A 122 3.96 2.63 8.60
CA ALA A 122 5.23 3.31 8.48
C ALA A 122 5.59 3.58 7.01
N PRO A 123 6.27 4.71 6.73
CA PRO A 123 6.59 5.14 5.37
C PRO A 123 7.65 4.25 4.67
#